data_AF-A0A7Y2XHC4-F1
#
_entry.id   AF-A0A7Y2XHC4-F1
#
_cell.length_a   1.000
_cell.length_b   1.000
_cell.length_c   1.000
_cell.angle_alpha   90.00
_cell.angle_beta   90.00
_cell.angle_gamma   90.00
#
_symmetry.space_group_name_H-M   'P 1'
#
loop_
_entity.id
_entity.type
_entity.pdbx_description
1 polymer ?
#
loop_
_entity_poly.entity_id
_entity_poly.type
_entity_poly.pdbx_seq_one_letter_code
_entity_poly.pdbx_strand_id
1 'polypeptide(L)'
;MKPSIRIFVITAALCAAPWISVAPAEAEEVDFSCVREWVRGKTQLYESFKEYDVILHNQCPGEVYWKMCIERIDPWTREVVEVHTPAGYLEEEKKSRVNLQMKKGPDGRFRNRFQEFYVNVGYSIRTAAQVDCVASRCEQQNGAVLRELRANEDAWEAAEKALTARIERECPDSGWDSVDRGACAAEIHQSVEEEMAQYGQTDQRLREQLAAVIPEHCRIRAGARVED
;
A
#
# COMPACT_ATOMS: atom_id res chain seq x y z
N MET A 1 -56.01 -7.93 70.84
CA MET A 1 -55.59 -6.55 70.48
C MET A 1 -55.97 -6.29 69.02
N LYS A 2 -56.98 -5.45 68.75
CA LYS A 2 -57.13 -4.66 67.51
C LYS A 2 -56.36 -3.33 67.71
N PRO A 3 -56.08 -2.46 66.70
CA PRO A 3 -56.39 -2.47 65.25
C PRO A 3 -55.08 -2.26 64.40
N SER A 4 -55.00 -2.17 63.08
CA SER A 4 -55.66 -1.24 62.15
C SER A 4 -55.53 -1.67 60.68
N ILE A 5 -56.67 -1.54 60.02
CA ILE A 5 -57.01 -1.68 58.60
C ILE A 5 -56.48 -0.48 57.81
N ARG A 6 -56.09 -0.65 56.53
CA ARG A 6 -56.61 0.14 55.38
C ARG A 6 -56.51 -0.63 54.06
N ILE A 7 -57.68 -0.87 53.48
CA ILE A 7 -57.94 -1.28 52.10
C ILE A 7 -57.78 -0.04 51.20
N PHE A 8 -57.22 -0.20 50.00
CA PHE A 8 -57.66 0.55 48.82
C PHE A 8 -57.54 -0.34 47.58
N VAL A 9 -58.70 -0.75 47.07
CA VAL A 9 -58.88 -1.21 45.69
C VAL A 9 -59.16 0.05 44.86
N ILE A 10 -58.34 0.31 43.84
CA ILE A 10 -58.67 1.25 42.77
C ILE A 10 -58.50 0.51 41.45
N THR A 11 -59.64 0.13 40.88
CA THR A 11 -59.87 -0.14 39.46
C THR A 11 -59.82 1.16 38.65
N ALA A 12 -59.05 1.17 37.56
CA ALA A 12 -59.17 1.97 36.32
C ALA A 12 -57.76 2.16 35.72
N ALA A 13 -57.49 2.09 34.42
CA ALA A 13 -58.27 1.82 33.23
C ALA A 13 -57.25 1.33 32.17
N LEU A 14 -57.67 0.43 31.28
CA LEU A 14 -56.89 0.11 30.08
C LEU A 14 -56.86 1.34 29.15
N CYS A 15 -55.73 2.02 29.08
CA CYS A 15 -55.40 2.85 27.93
C CYS A 15 -54.57 2.00 26.95
N ALA A 16 -55.25 1.48 25.94
CA ALA A 16 -54.61 0.91 24.76
C ALA A 16 -53.98 2.05 23.94
N ALA A 17 -52.69 2.32 24.17
CA ALA A 17 -51.89 3.03 23.18
C ALA A 17 -51.48 2.00 22.12
N PRO A 18 -51.68 2.25 20.82
CA PRO A 18 -51.03 1.44 19.80
C PRO A 18 -49.54 1.77 19.86
N TRP A 19 -48.75 0.82 20.37
CA TRP A 19 -47.32 0.81 20.19
C TRP A 19 -47.13 0.56 18.69
N ILE A 20 -47.07 1.63 17.90
CA ILE A 20 -46.54 1.54 16.55
C ILE A 20 -45.08 1.17 16.75
N SER A 21 -44.79 -0.13 16.74
CA SER A 21 -43.45 -0.65 16.50
C SER A 21 -43.09 -0.20 15.09
N VAL A 22 -42.51 0.99 14.98
CA VAL A 22 -41.75 1.37 13.80
C VAL A 22 -40.60 0.38 13.77
N ALA A 23 -40.70 -0.63 12.91
CA ALA A 23 -39.56 -1.49 12.61
C ALA A 23 -38.39 -0.57 12.26
N PRO A 24 -37.17 -0.79 12.80
CA PRO A 24 -36.02 -0.05 12.31
C PRO A 24 -35.97 -0.30 10.80
N ALA A 25 -36.19 0.74 10.01
CA ALA A 25 -35.90 0.69 8.59
C ALA A 25 -34.45 0.25 8.51
N GLU A 26 -34.18 -0.95 7.98
CA GLU A 26 -32.83 -1.37 7.67
C GLU A 26 -32.22 -0.24 6.85
N ALA A 27 -31.14 0.34 7.38
CA ALA A 27 -30.46 1.42 6.69
C ALA A 27 -30.02 0.86 5.35
N GLU A 28 -30.64 1.35 4.28
CA GLU A 28 -30.25 1.06 2.91
C GLU A 28 -28.73 1.20 2.82
N GLU A 29 -28.06 0.10 2.49
CA GLU A 29 -26.61 0.07 2.36
C GLU A 29 -26.26 1.07 1.27
N VAL A 30 -25.70 2.20 1.68
CA VAL A 30 -25.43 3.31 0.77
C VAL A 30 -24.34 2.85 -0.20
N ASP A 31 -24.69 2.78 -1.48
CA ASP A 31 -23.73 2.46 -2.53
C ASP A 31 -22.83 3.66 -2.82
N PHE A 32 -21.52 3.46 -2.69
CA PHE A 32 -20.49 4.45 -3.00
C PHE A 32 -19.72 4.12 -4.29
N SER A 33 -20.23 3.22 -5.14
CA SER A 33 -19.61 2.82 -6.42
C SER A 33 -19.36 3.98 -7.39
N CYS A 34 -20.07 5.10 -7.22
CA CYS A 34 -19.88 6.35 -7.94
C CYS A 34 -18.65 7.16 -7.47
N VAL A 35 -18.08 6.88 -6.30
CA VAL A 35 -16.82 7.49 -5.90
C VAL A 35 -15.69 6.79 -6.64
N ARG A 36 -14.83 7.57 -7.31
CA ARG A 36 -13.66 7.05 -8.01
C ARG A 36 -12.38 7.37 -7.25
N GLU A 37 -11.55 6.37 -7.08
CA GLU A 37 -10.20 6.50 -6.55
C GLU A 37 -9.14 6.13 -7.59
N TRP A 38 -8.06 6.87 -7.63
CA TRP A 38 -6.87 6.46 -8.36
C TRP A 38 -5.61 7.10 -7.78
N VAL A 39 -4.49 6.43 -8.02
CA VAL A 39 -3.17 6.90 -7.62
C VAL A 39 -2.39 7.26 -8.86
N ARG A 40 -1.87 8.49 -8.89
CA ARG A 40 -1.08 9.01 -10.00
C ARG A 40 0.34 9.32 -9.53
N GLY A 41 1.33 8.62 -10.08
CA GLY A 41 2.73 9.02 -9.93
C GLY A 41 2.99 10.31 -10.69
N LYS A 42 3.77 11.23 -10.10
CA LYS A 42 4.25 12.41 -10.81
C LYS A 42 5.65 12.13 -11.36
N THR A 43 5.92 12.67 -12.55
CA THR A 43 7.23 12.56 -13.22
C THR A 43 8.34 13.33 -12.49
N GLN A 44 8.00 14.22 -11.54
CA GLN A 44 9.00 14.91 -10.73
C GLN A 44 9.65 13.96 -9.72
N LEU A 45 10.81 13.45 -10.12
CA LEU A 45 11.80 12.81 -9.27
C LEU A 45 12.75 13.91 -8.82
N TYR A 46 12.72 14.25 -7.54
CA TYR A 46 13.90 14.86 -6.94
C TYR A 46 14.80 13.69 -6.52
N GLU A 47 16.13 13.86 -6.51
CA GLU A 47 17.07 12.77 -6.21
C GLU A 47 16.70 11.97 -4.94
N SER A 48 16.07 12.64 -3.96
CA SER A 48 15.68 12.03 -2.68
C SER A 48 14.22 11.59 -2.56
N PHE A 49 13.31 11.96 -3.48
CA PHE A 49 11.89 11.59 -3.35
C PHE A 49 11.12 11.46 -4.67
N LYS A 50 10.14 10.55 -4.68
CA LYS A 50 9.09 10.45 -5.73
C LYS A 50 7.76 10.95 -5.20
N GLU A 51 7.04 11.72 -6.01
CA GLU A 51 5.71 12.20 -5.64
C GLU A 51 4.58 11.36 -6.21
N TYR A 52 3.53 11.19 -5.41
CA TYR A 52 2.29 10.54 -5.78
C TYR A 52 1.11 11.42 -5.36
N ASP A 53 0.07 11.42 -6.18
CA ASP A 53 -1.24 11.97 -5.83
C ASP A 53 -2.21 10.81 -5.64
N VAL A 54 -2.76 10.67 -4.43
CA VAL A 54 -3.97 9.86 -4.19
C VAL A 54 -5.16 10.77 -4.41
N ILE A 55 -6.00 10.43 -5.40
CA ILE A 55 -7.09 11.29 -5.84
C ILE A 55 -8.42 10.58 -5.59
N LEU A 56 -9.34 11.30 -4.97
CA LEU A 56 -10.74 10.92 -4.86
C LEU A 56 -11.58 11.85 -5.72
N HIS A 57 -12.60 11.30 -6.38
CA HIS A 57 -13.59 12.05 -7.12
C HIS A 57 -14.97 11.57 -6.72
N ASN A 58 -15.74 12.43 -6.05
CA ASN A 58 -17.11 12.12 -5.69
C ASN A 58 -18.01 12.36 -6.92
N GLN A 59 -18.53 11.29 -7.52
CA GLN A 59 -19.57 11.38 -8.56
C GLN A 59 -20.93 10.91 -8.03
N CYS A 60 -21.04 10.75 -6.72
CA CYS A 60 -22.29 10.42 -6.07
C CYS A 60 -23.09 11.70 -5.81
N PRO A 61 -24.43 11.62 -5.84
CA PRO A 61 -25.26 12.74 -5.44
C PRO A 61 -24.98 13.17 -4.00
N GLY A 62 -24.79 14.47 -3.80
CA GLY A 62 -24.56 15.06 -2.48
C GLY A 62 -23.14 14.88 -1.93
N GLU A 63 -22.96 15.31 -0.68
CA GLU A 63 -21.67 15.31 -0.01
C GLU A 63 -21.34 13.94 0.58
N VAL A 64 -20.09 13.49 0.38
CA VAL A 64 -19.56 12.25 0.94
C VAL A 64 -18.43 12.56 1.91
N TYR A 65 -18.52 12.05 3.13
CA TYR A 65 -17.39 11.98 4.03
C TYR A 65 -16.46 10.86 3.60
N TRP A 66 -15.18 11.16 3.48
CA TRP A 66 -14.13 10.20 3.16
C TRP A 66 -13.07 10.18 4.26
N LYS A 67 -12.52 9.00 4.50
CA LYS A 67 -11.35 8.80 5.36
C LYS A 67 -10.42 7.83 4.67
N MET A 68 -9.12 8.10 4.73
CA MET A 68 -8.10 7.16 4.26
C MET A 68 -7.27 6.63 5.41
N CYS A 69 -6.72 5.43 5.25
CA CYS A 69 -5.47 5.06 5.89
C CYS A 69 -4.43 4.80 4.81
N ILE A 70 -3.31 5.53 4.91
CA ILE A 70 -2.16 5.40 4.01
C ILE A 70 -0.98 4.95 4.87
N GLU A 71 -0.46 3.77 4.58
CA GLU A 71 0.68 3.19 5.30
C GLU A 71 1.90 3.20 4.40
N ARG A 72 2.94 3.89 4.82
CA ARG A 72 4.23 3.89 4.13
C ARG A 72 5.06 2.72 4.61
N ILE A 73 5.64 2.01 3.66
CA ILE A 73 6.33 0.74 3.86
C ILE A 73 7.80 0.93 3.48
N ASP A 74 8.69 0.43 4.32
CA ASP A 74 10.09 0.28 3.94
C ASP A 74 10.19 -0.82 2.88
N PRO A 75 10.83 -0.55 1.72
CA PRO A 75 10.84 -1.51 0.62
C PRO A 75 11.58 -2.81 0.98
N TRP A 76 12.47 -2.79 1.98
CA TRP A 76 13.31 -3.92 2.39
C TRP A 76 12.78 -4.66 3.62
N THR A 77 12.52 -3.94 4.71
CA THR A 77 12.03 -4.56 5.95
C THR A 77 10.56 -4.92 5.87
N ARG A 78 9.81 -4.29 4.94
CA ARG A 78 8.35 -4.39 4.81
C ARG A 78 7.60 -3.85 6.02
N GLU A 79 8.29 -3.17 6.92
CA GLU A 79 7.68 -2.58 8.10
C GLU A 79 6.98 -1.27 7.74
N VAL A 80 5.89 -0.98 8.47
CA VAL A 80 5.20 0.30 8.38
C VAL A 80 6.07 1.36 9.04
N VAL A 81 6.56 2.30 8.23
CA VAL A 81 7.41 3.40 8.68
C VAL A 81 6.57 4.57 9.19
N GLU A 82 5.42 4.81 8.54
CA GLU A 82 4.56 5.95 8.85
C GLU A 82 3.12 5.67 8.42
N VAL A 83 2.16 6.19 9.19
CA VAL A 83 0.73 6.10 8.88
C VAL A 83 0.14 7.49 8.76
N HIS A 84 -0.56 7.75 7.66
CA HIS A 84 -1.30 8.99 7.40
C HIS A 84 -2.79 8.68 7.33
N THR A 85 -3.61 9.44 8.05
CA THR A 85 -5.07 9.24 8.08
C THR A 85 -5.85 10.50 7.69
N PRO A 86 -5.69 11.02 6.46
CA PRO A 86 -6.42 12.19 6.01
C PRO A 86 -7.92 11.86 5.89
N ALA A 87 -8.75 12.84 6.18
CA ALA A 87 -10.19 12.73 6.13
C ALA A 87 -10.84 14.07 5.81
N GLY A 88 -12.08 14.04 5.34
CA GLY A 88 -12.83 15.25 5.11
C GLY A 88 -14.16 14.97 4.42
N TYR A 89 -14.86 16.04 4.09
CA TYR A 89 -16.03 15.98 3.24
C TYR A 89 -15.66 16.32 1.80
N LEU A 90 -16.38 15.74 0.86
CA LEU A 90 -16.20 15.96 -0.57
C LEU A 90 -17.57 16.15 -1.23
N GLU A 91 -17.83 17.37 -1.67
CA GLU A 91 -19.05 17.71 -2.41
C GLU A 91 -19.14 16.95 -3.74
N GLU A 92 -20.34 16.88 -4.30
CA GLU A 92 -20.64 16.28 -5.60
C GLU A 92 -19.80 16.90 -6.73
N GLU A 93 -19.29 16.05 -7.63
CA GLU A 93 -18.38 16.38 -8.74
C GLU A 93 -17.06 17.06 -8.34
N LYS A 94 -16.71 17.05 -7.04
CA LYS A 94 -15.42 17.58 -6.55
C LYS A 94 -14.37 16.51 -6.39
N LYS A 95 -13.11 16.96 -6.42
CA LYS A 95 -11.93 16.13 -6.22
C LYS A 95 -11.20 16.50 -4.94
N SER A 96 -10.83 15.49 -4.16
CA SER A 96 -9.84 15.62 -3.10
C SER A 96 -8.51 15.03 -3.58
N ARG A 97 -7.41 15.62 -3.13
CA ARG A 97 -6.05 15.15 -3.46
C ARG A 97 -5.21 15.12 -2.20
N VAL A 98 -4.63 13.96 -1.92
CA VAL A 98 -3.57 13.78 -0.93
C VAL A 98 -2.27 13.63 -1.68
N ASN A 99 -1.35 14.57 -1.48
CA ASN A 99 0.00 14.48 -2.04
C ASN A 99 0.91 13.71 -1.08
N LEU A 100 1.64 12.74 -1.63
CA LEU A 100 2.58 11.91 -0.91
C LEU A 100 3.96 12.03 -1.53
N GLN A 101 4.98 12.17 -0.69
CA GLN A 101 6.39 12.22 -1.10
C GLN A 101 7.13 10.99 -0.58
N MET A 102 7.29 9.95 -1.41
CA MET A 102 8.01 8.73 -1.04
C MET A 102 9.50 8.99 -1.01
N LYS A 103 10.10 8.81 0.16
CA LYS A 103 11.54 9.04 0.33
C LYS A 103 12.34 7.92 -0.31
N LYS A 104 13.55 8.23 -0.78
CA LYS A 104 14.55 7.24 -1.09
C LYS A 104 14.80 6.38 0.16
N GLY A 105 14.86 5.07 -0.01
CA GLY A 105 15.28 4.14 1.04
C GLY A 105 16.74 4.38 1.43
N PRO A 106 17.21 3.74 2.52
CA PRO A 106 18.59 3.91 2.97
C PRO A 106 19.60 3.53 1.87
N ASP A 107 20.63 4.36 1.70
CA ASP A 107 21.71 4.14 0.73
C ASP A 107 22.50 2.86 1.04
N GLY A 108 23.11 2.27 0.01
CA GLY A 108 24.01 1.10 0.15
C GLY A 108 23.30 -0.25 0.14
N ARG A 109 21.99 -0.26 -0.18
CA ARG A 109 21.27 -1.49 -0.52
C ARG A 109 21.32 -1.72 -2.03
N PHE A 110 21.38 -2.99 -2.42
CA PHE A 110 21.30 -3.41 -3.81
C PHE A 110 20.09 -2.80 -4.49
N ARG A 111 20.31 -2.03 -5.58
CA ARG A 111 19.24 -1.38 -6.36
C ARG A 111 18.35 -0.52 -5.48
N ASN A 112 18.91 0.56 -4.94
CA ASN A 112 18.21 1.58 -4.16
C ASN A 112 16.76 1.80 -4.65
N ARG A 113 15.81 1.86 -3.71
CA ARG A 113 14.38 2.00 -4.01
C ARG A 113 13.76 3.12 -3.20
N PHE A 114 12.67 3.68 -3.70
CA PHE A 114 11.83 4.57 -2.91
C PHE A 114 10.89 3.79 -2.00
N GLN A 115 10.43 4.43 -0.93
CA GLN A 115 9.37 3.92 -0.07
C GLN A 115 8.15 3.47 -0.86
N GLU A 116 7.51 2.43 -0.34
CA GLU A 116 6.25 1.89 -0.85
C GLU A 116 5.07 2.38 0.00
N PHE A 117 3.84 2.19 -0.48
CA PHE A 117 2.68 2.46 0.36
C PHE A 117 1.45 1.64 -0.04
N TYR A 118 0.64 1.35 0.97
CA TYR A 118 -0.75 0.92 0.83
C TYR A 118 -1.68 2.10 1.05
N VAL A 119 -2.85 2.05 0.42
CA VAL A 119 -3.93 2.99 0.67
C VAL A 119 -5.23 2.21 0.77
N ASN A 120 -5.99 2.50 1.82
CA ASN A 120 -7.36 2.08 1.96
C ASN A 120 -8.25 3.30 2.19
N VAL A 121 -9.46 3.28 1.63
CA VAL A 121 -10.39 4.40 1.68
C VAL A 121 -11.75 3.90 2.13
N GLY A 122 -12.37 4.64 3.05
CA GLY A 122 -13.74 4.43 3.49
C GLY A 122 -14.58 5.67 3.23
N TYR A 123 -15.87 5.45 2.95
CA TYR A 123 -16.86 6.48 2.65
C TYR A 123 -18.05 6.41 3.60
N SER A 124 -18.74 7.53 3.81
CA SER A 124 -19.96 7.61 4.61
C SER A 124 -20.72 8.90 4.29
N ILE A 125 -22.05 8.89 4.46
CA ILE A 125 -22.90 10.09 4.33
C ILE A 125 -23.34 10.63 5.71
N ARG A 126 -23.49 9.76 6.72
CA ARG A 126 -24.18 10.12 7.98
C ARG A 126 -23.26 10.21 9.20
N THR A 127 -22.11 9.54 9.17
CA THR A 127 -21.16 9.47 10.29
C THR A 127 -19.71 9.52 9.80
N ALA A 128 -18.74 9.70 10.69
CA ALA A 128 -17.34 9.58 10.30
C ALA A 128 -17.07 8.17 9.75
N ALA A 129 -16.59 8.09 8.51
CA ALA A 129 -16.19 6.82 7.90
C ALA A 129 -15.14 6.12 8.77
N GLN A 130 -15.33 4.83 9.01
CA GLN A 130 -14.31 3.99 9.60
C GLN A 130 -13.50 3.36 8.46
N VAL A 131 -12.18 3.47 8.56
CA VAL A 131 -11.24 2.86 7.62
C VAL A 131 -10.10 2.28 8.43
N ASP A 132 -9.87 1.00 8.23
CA ASP A 132 -8.74 0.31 8.82
C ASP A 132 -7.55 0.38 7.87
N CYS A 133 -6.38 0.46 8.48
CA CYS A 133 -5.10 0.27 7.84
C CYS A 133 -4.94 -1.21 7.44
N VAL A 134 -4.36 -1.46 6.27
CA VAL A 134 -4.43 -2.77 5.60
C VAL A 134 -3.07 -3.44 5.44
N ALA A 135 -1.95 -2.75 5.66
CA ALA A 135 -0.60 -3.25 5.40
C ALA A 135 -0.34 -4.57 6.10
N SER A 136 -0.65 -4.68 7.41
CA SER A 136 -0.42 -5.94 8.14
C SER A 136 -1.15 -7.13 7.50
N ARG A 137 -2.41 -6.94 7.08
CA ARG A 137 -3.19 -7.98 6.39
C ARG A 137 -2.64 -8.25 4.99
N CYS A 138 -2.30 -7.20 4.24
CA CYS A 138 -1.81 -7.31 2.87
C CYS A 138 -0.42 -7.98 2.81
N GLU A 139 0.50 -7.64 3.72
CA GLU A 139 1.81 -8.27 3.85
C GLU A 139 1.68 -9.75 4.26
N GLN A 140 0.70 -10.10 5.09
CA GLN A 140 0.42 -11.51 5.42
C GLN A 140 -0.10 -12.29 4.20
N GLN A 141 -1.06 -11.72 3.46
CA GLN A 141 -1.64 -12.35 2.26
C GLN A 141 -0.62 -12.50 1.13
N ASN A 142 0.20 -11.47 0.91
CA ASN A 142 1.22 -11.45 -0.13
C ASN A 142 2.56 -12.05 0.33
N GLY A 143 2.66 -12.47 1.59
CA GLY A 143 3.93 -12.79 2.24
C GLY A 143 4.73 -13.88 1.54
N ALA A 144 4.10 -14.84 0.85
CA ALA A 144 4.81 -15.85 0.08
C ALA A 144 5.55 -15.24 -1.13
N VAL A 145 4.83 -14.50 -1.98
CA VAL A 145 5.40 -13.84 -3.17
C VAL A 145 6.44 -12.80 -2.76
N LEU A 146 6.19 -12.05 -1.69
CA LEU A 146 7.13 -11.06 -1.17
C LEU A 146 8.41 -11.70 -0.62
N ARG A 147 8.33 -12.88 0.02
CA ARG A 147 9.52 -13.64 0.44
C ARG A 147 10.32 -14.14 -0.75
N GLU A 148 9.66 -14.64 -1.80
CA GLU A 148 10.34 -15.07 -3.03
C GLU A 148 11.01 -13.89 -3.73
N LEU A 149 10.35 -12.72 -3.78
CA LEU A 149 10.90 -11.51 -4.36
C LEU A 149 12.18 -11.10 -3.64
N ARG A 150 12.13 -11.08 -2.30
CA ARG A 150 13.29 -10.76 -1.47
C ARG A 150 14.43 -11.76 -1.64
N ALA A 151 14.12 -13.05 -1.66
CA ALA A 151 15.14 -14.09 -1.86
C ALA A 151 15.82 -13.96 -3.23
N ASN A 152 15.07 -13.62 -4.28
CA ASN A 152 15.61 -13.35 -5.61
C ASN A 152 16.52 -12.10 -5.62
N GLU A 153 16.13 -11.02 -4.92
CA GLU A 153 16.95 -9.81 -4.80
C GLU A 153 18.25 -10.07 -4.02
N ASP A 154 18.18 -10.79 -2.89
CA ASP A 154 19.36 -11.15 -2.09
C ASP A 154 20.33 -12.04 -2.90
N ALA A 155 19.80 -13.00 -3.66
CA ALA A 155 20.61 -13.85 -4.54
C ALA A 155 21.25 -13.06 -5.69
N TRP A 156 20.49 -12.14 -6.29
CA TRP A 156 21.01 -11.27 -7.35
C TRP A 156 22.11 -10.34 -6.83
N GLU A 157 21.93 -9.74 -5.65
CA GLU A 157 22.97 -8.93 -4.99
C GLU A 157 24.26 -9.75 -4.77
N ALA A 158 24.12 -10.99 -4.29
CA ALA A 158 25.24 -11.87 -4.08
C ALA A 158 25.95 -12.23 -5.40
N ALA A 159 25.20 -12.47 -6.47
CA ALA A 159 25.74 -12.75 -7.81
C ALA A 159 26.50 -11.54 -8.38
N GLU A 160 25.97 -10.31 -8.25
CA GLU A 160 26.67 -9.10 -8.69
C GLU A 160 27.97 -8.90 -7.91
N LYS A 161 27.96 -9.08 -6.59
CA LYS A 161 29.19 -9.01 -5.77
C LYS A 161 30.21 -10.07 -6.16
N ALA A 162 29.76 -11.30 -6.42
CA ALA A 162 30.62 -12.39 -6.86
C ALA A 162 31.23 -12.11 -8.24
N LEU A 163 30.46 -11.55 -9.16
CA LEU A 163 30.93 -11.11 -10.47
C LEU A 163 32.00 -10.02 -10.36
N THR A 164 31.75 -8.98 -9.56
CA THR A 164 32.75 -7.92 -9.32
C THR A 164 34.05 -8.50 -8.75
N ALA A 165 33.96 -9.35 -7.72
CA ALA A 165 35.12 -10.02 -7.14
C ALA A 165 35.85 -10.93 -8.13
N ARG A 166 35.12 -11.58 -9.05
CA ARG A 166 35.68 -12.39 -10.13
C ARG A 166 36.47 -11.53 -11.11
N ILE A 167 35.90 -10.42 -11.57
CA ILE A 167 36.56 -9.47 -12.47
C ILE A 167 37.82 -8.90 -11.83
N GLU A 168 37.76 -8.47 -10.57
CA GLU A 168 38.93 -7.95 -9.84
C GLU A 168 40.07 -8.97 -9.72
N ARG A 169 39.73 -10.25 -9.56
CA ARG A 169 40.70 -11.35 -9.46
C ARG A 169 41.28 -11.79 -10.80
N GLU A 170 40.44 -11.88 -11.83
CA GLU A 170 40.78 -12.48 -13.12
C GLU A 170 41.24 -11.44 -14.16
N CYS A 171 40.90 -10.17 -13.98
CA CYS A 171 41.31 -9.06 -14.84
C CYS A 171 42.18 -8.06 -14.06
N PRO A 172 43.45 -8.40 -13.75
CA PRO A 172 44.33 -7.56 -12.96
C PRO A 172 44.59 -6.22 -13.64
N ASP A 173 44.60 -5.16 -12.83
CA ASP A 173 44.88 -3.81 -13.30
C ASP A 173 46.38 -3.65 -13.53
N SER A 174 46.85 -3.89 -14.76
CA SER A 174 48.27 -3.82 -15.09
C SER A 174 48.80 -2.38 -15.15
N GLY A 175 47.92 -1.37 -15.11
CA GLY A 175 48.29 0.06 -15.12
C GLY A 175 48.84 0.58 -16.45
N TRP A 176 49.01 -0.28 -17.46
CA TRP A 176 49.62 0.05 -18.76
C TRP A 176 48.66 -0.12 -19.95
N ASP A 177 47.61 -0.95 -19.84
CA ASP A 177 46.64 -1.13 -20.92
C ASP A 177 45.21 -1.34 -20.39
N SER A 178 44.37 -0.31 -20.46
CA SER A 178 42.97 -0.35 -20.02
C SER A 178 42.07 -1.14 -20.99
N VAL A 179 42.53 -1.34 -22.23
CA VAL A 179 41.80 -2.08 -23.28
C VAL A 179 41.75 -3.57 -22.97
N ASP A 180 42.86 -4.16 -22.49
CA ASP A 180 42.93 -5.58 -22.13
C ASP A 180 42.07 -5.92 -20.91
N ARG A 181 42.04 -5.02 -19.91
CA ARG A 181 41.17 -5.16 -18.74
C ARG A 181 39.70 -5.06 -19.13
N GLY A 182 39.35 -4.12 -20.00
CA GLY A 182 37.98 -3.95 -20.51
C GLY A 182 37.50 -5.18 -21.29
N ALA A 183 38.34 -5.74 -22.15
CA ALA A 183 38.03 -6.96 -22.90
C ALA A 183 37.86 -8.17 -21.98
N CYS A 184 38.75 -8.37 -21.02
CA CYS A 184 38.66 -9.43 -20.02
C CYS A 184 37.36 -9.34 -19.19
N ALA A 185 37.04 -8.13 -18.69
CA ALA A 185 35.82 -7.92 -17.92
C ALA A 185 34.57 -8.18 -18.78
N ALA A 186 34.58 -7.76 -20.05
CA ALA A 186 33.48 -7.99 -20.98
C ALA A 186 33.24 -9.49 -21.24
N GLU A 187 34.29 -10.30 -21.41
CA GLU A 187 34.16 -11.76 -21.54
C GLU A 187 33.55 -12.40 -20.29
N ILE A 188 33.99 -11.96 -19.10
CA ILE A 188 33.42 -12.46 -17.83
C ILE A 188 31.94 -12.04 -17.71
N HIS A 189 31.60 -10.80 -18.05
CA HIS A 189 30.22 -10.33 -18.10
C HIS A 189 29.36 -11.17 -19.05
N GLN A 190 29.86 -11.44 -20.25
CA GLN A 190 29.17 -12.28 -21.23
C GLN A 190 28.97 -13.71 -20.71
N SER A 191 29.94 -14.25 -19.96
CA SER A 191 29.85 -15.61 -19.39
C SER A 191 28.74 -15.79 -18.36
N VAL A 192 28.26 -14.71 -17.74
CA VAL A 192 27.21 -14.72 -16.71
C VAL A 192 25.93 -14.01 -17.16
N GLU A 193 25.88 -13.52 -18.41
CA GLU A 193 24.78 -12.69 -18.92
C GLU A 193 23.42 -13.38 -18.77
N GLU A 194 23.34 -14.66 -19.15
CA GLU A 194 22.12 -15.45 -19.04
C GLU A 194 21.66 -15.62 -17.57
N GLU A 195 22.59 -15.88 -16.66
CA GLU A 195 22.30 -16.00 -15.23
C GLU A 195 21.76 -14.67 -14.67
N MET A 196 22.41 -13.55 -15.02
CA MET A 196 21.97 -12.22 -14.59
C MET A 196 20.61 -11.83 -15.17
N ALA A 197 20.34 -12.23 -16.41
CA ALA A 197 19.04 -12.03 -17.04
C ALA A 197 17.93 -12.83 -16.33
N GLN A 198 18.22 -14.04 -15.82
CA GLN A 198 17.24 -14.85 -15.09
C GLN A 198 16.75 -14.19 -13.80
N TYR A 199 17.63 -13.52 -13.04
CA TYR A 199 17.22 -12.75 -11.86
C TYR A 199 16.26 -11.60 -12.23
N GLY A 200 16.51 -10.95 -13.37
CA GLY A 200 15.64 -9.88 -13.90
C GLY A 200 14.27 -10.38 -14.33
N GLN A 201 14.23 -11.49 -15.07
CA GLN A 201 12.98 -12.13 -15.47
C GLN A 201 12.19 -12.63 -14.26
N THR A 202 12.88 -13.18 -13.26
CA THR A 202 12.26 -13.65 -12.02
C THR A 202 11.67 -12.50 -11.20
N ASP A 203 12.42 -11.39 -11.04
CA ASP A 203 11.92 -10.17 -10.37
C ASP A 203 10.66 -9.64 -11.08
N GLN A 204 10.69 -9.55 -12.42
CA GLN A 204 9.54 -9.10 -13.20
C GLN A 204 8.33 -10.02 -13.01
N ARG A 205 8.52 -11.34 -13.17
CA ARG A 205 7.45 -12.34 -12.98
C ARG A 205 6.83 -12.26 -11.60
N LEU A 206 7.65 -12.15 -10.55
CA LEU A 206 7.15 -12.08 -9.16
C LEU A 206 6.38 -10.79 -8.91
N ARG A 207 6.78 -9.66 -9.52
CA ARG A 207 6.02 -8.40 -9.46
C ARG A 207 4.70 -8.45 -10.23
N GLU A 208 4.67 -9.14 -11.37
CA GLU A 208 3.44 -9.38 -12.12
C GLU A 208 2.48 -10.29 -11.33
N GLN A 209 3.01 -11.34 -10.70
CA GLN A 209 2.23 -12.19 -9.79
C GLN A 209 1.70 -11.40 -8.61
N LEU A 210 2.56 -10.57 -8.00
CA LEU A 210 2.15 -9.67 -6.93
C LEU A 210 1.00 -8.80 -7.44
N ALA A 211 1.10 -8.15 -8.60
CA ALA A 211 0.05 -7.32 -9.17
C ALA A 211 -1.26 -8.07 -9.54
N ALA A 212 -1.19 -9.36 -9.88
CA ALA A 212 -2.34 -10.17 -10.30
C ALA A 212 -3.13 -10.77 -9.13
N VAL A 213 -2.47 -11.03 -8.00
CA VAL A 213 -3.08 -11.68 -6.82
C VAL A 213 -3.80 -10.68 -5.91
N ILE A 214 -3.64 -9.37 -6.15
CA ILE A 214 -4.01 -8.36 -5.17
C ILE A 214 -5.53 -8.14 -5.08
N PRO A 215 -6.15 -8.32 -3.90
CA PRO A 215 -7.43 -7.67 -3.59
C PRO A 215 -7.33 -6.16 -3.84
N GLU A 216 -8.39 -5.47 -4.31
CA GLU A 216 -8.29 -4.02 -4.65
C GLU A 216 -7.55 -3.18 -3.59
N HIS A 217 -7.77 -3.46 -2.31
CA HIS A 217 -7.19 -2.73 -1.16
C HIS A 217 -5.74 -3.09 -0.81
N CYS A 218 -5.13 -4.11 -1.41
CA CYS A 218 -3.76 -4.52 -1.10
C CYS A 218 -2.75 -4.10 -2.16
N ARG A 219 -3.09 -3.11 -3.01
CA ARG A 219 -2.22 -2.74 -4.12
C ARG A 219 -1.12 -1.79 -3.70
N ILE A 220 0.12 -2.26 -3.80
CA ILE A 220 1.32 -1.43 -3.63
C ILE A 220 1.45 -0.48 -4.83
N ARG A 221 1.80 0.79 -4.58
CA ARG A 221 1.82 1.85 -5.62
C ARG A 221 3.18 2.47 -5.92
N ALA A 222 4.19 2.26 -5.06
CA ALA A 222 5.53 2.83 -5.22
C ALA A 222 6.62 1.73 -5.24
N GLY A 223 7.87 2.03 -4.87
CA GLY A 223 8.97 1.04 -4.90
C GLY A 223 9.79 0.99 -6.19
N ALA A 224 9.62 1.99 -7.07
CA ALA A 224 10.45 2.12 -8.26
C ALA A 224 11.93 2.25 -7.90
N ARG A 225 12.80 1.74 -8.77
CA ARG A 225 14.25 1.90 -8.62
C ARG A 225 14.62 3.38 -8.67
N VAL A 226 15.64 3.74 -7.90
CA VAL A 226 16.36 5.00 -8.06
C VAL A 226 17.27 4.81 -9.28
N GLU A 227 17.17 5.72 -10.23
CA GLU A 227 18.11 5.76 -11.35
C GLU A 227 19.42 6.33 -10.82
N ASP A 228 20.53 5.65 -11.11
CA ASP A 228 21.89 6.06 -10.72
C ASP A 228 22.42 7.18 -11.63
#